data_AF-A0A819MR07-F1
#
_entry.id   AF-A0A819MR07-F1
#
_cell.length_a   1.000
_cell.length_b   1.000
_cell.length_c   1.000
_cell.angle_alpha   90.00
_cell.angle_beta   90.00
_cell.angle_gamma   90.00
#
_symmetry.space_group_name_H-M   'P 1'
#
loop_
_entity.id
_entity.type
_entity.pdbx_description
1 polymer ?
#
loop_
_entity_poly.entity_id
_entity_poly.type
_entity_poly.pdbx_seq_one_letter_code
_entity_poly.pdbx_strand_id
1 'polypeptide(L)'
;MQRTKRHDNNIIQISNSNKKQKLETQIITINSNKYRFEDLANEILYEIFDYLDVYDIYKGFYNLNNRFQNLAINSNVFTKINISTISKSNKMK
;
A
#
# COMPACT_ATOMS: atom_id res chain seq x y z
N MET A 1 9.48 19.28 58.16
CA MET A 1 10.01 19.81 56.88
C MET A 1 10.15 18.69 55.83
N GLN A 2 9.07 17.97 55.48
CA GLN A 2 9.12 16.78 54.58
C GLN A 2 7.99 16.73 53.53
N ARG A 3 7.22 17.81 53.33
CA ARG A 3 6.10 17.81 52.34
C ARG A 3 6.55 18.10 50.91
N THR A 4 7.64 18.84 50.72
CA THR A 4 8.09 19.30 49.39
C THR A 4 8.72 18.17 48.55
N LYS A 5 9.50 17.27 49.17
CA LYS A 5 10.20 16.18 48.46
C LYS A 5 9.29 15.07 47.90
N ARG A 6 8.06 14.93 48.40
CA ARG A 6 7.12 13.90 47.92
C ARG A 6 6.43 14.30 46.62
N HIS A 7 6.26 15.59 46.37
CA HIS A 7 5.56 16.08 45.19
C HIS A 7 6.43 15.96 43.94
N ASP A 8 7.72 16.29 44.05
CA ASP A 8 8.68 16.24 42.95
C ASP A 8 8.90 14.81 42.41
N ASN A 9 8.95 13.82 43.31
CA ASN A 9 9.12 12.41 42.93
C ASN A 9 7.93 11.86 42.14
N ASN A 10 6.70 12.29 42.46
CA ASN A 10 5.51 11.89 41.72
C ASN A 10 5.48 12.52 40.31
N ILE A 11 5.90 13.78 40.16
CA ILE A 11 5.99 14.45 38.85
C ILE A 11 7.05 13.77 37.95
N ILE A 12 8.19 13.37 38.51
CA ILE A 12 9.24 12.64 37.80
C ILE A 12 8.76 11.25 37.37
N GLN A 13 7.98 10.54 38.21
CA GLN A 13 7.39 9.26 37.83
C GLN A 13 6.34 9.38 36.73
N ILE A 14 5.48 10.40 36.77
CA ILE A 14 4.44 10.65 35.75
C ILE A 14 5.09 11.00 34.39
N SER A 15 6.11 11.86 34.39
CA SER A 15 6.83 12.24 33.17
C SER A 15 7.61 11.09 32.54
N ASN A 16 8.15 10.16 33.35
CA ASN A 16 8.78 8.93 32.87
C ASN A 16 7.77 7.91 32.32
N SER A 17 6.59 7.82 32.94
CA SER A 17 5.51 6.93 32.46
C SER A 17 4.97 7.38 31.10
N ASN A 18 4.86 8.69 30.87
CA ASN A 18 4.44 9.27 29.59
C ASN A 18 5.47 9.07 28.47
N LYS A 19 6.78 9.14 28.79
CA LYS A 19 7.85 8.83 27.82
C LYS A 19 7.86 7.35 27.43
N LYS A 20 7.65 6.44 28.39
CA LYS A 20 7.62 4.99 28.14
C LYS A 20 6.41 4.61 27.27
N GLN A 21 5.22 5.13 27.58
CA GLN A 21 4.02 4.90 26.77
C GLN A 21 4.16 5.48 25.36
N LYS A 22 4.73 6.68 25.20
CA LYS A 22 5.02 7.29 23.90
C LYS A 22 6.07 6.51 23.10
N LEU A 23 7.04 5.88 23.75
CA LEU A 23 8.00 4.99 23.11
C LEU A 23 7.34 3.68 22.67
N GLU A 24 6.47 3.09 23.50
CA GLU A 24 5.75 1.85 23.17
C GLU A 24 4.77 2.07 22.01
N THR A 25 4.10 3.23 21.92
CA THR A 25 3.27 3.57 20.75
C THR A 25 4.12 3.73 19.47
N GLN A 26 5.32 4.30 19.59
CA GLN A 26 6.26 4.40 18.46
C GLN A 26 6.83 3.02 18.05
N ILE A 27 7.14 2.15 19.01
CA ILE A 27 7.66 0.79 18.77
C ILE A 27 6.61 -0.11 18.10
N ILE A 28 5.34 -0.01 18.51
CA ILE A 28 4.24 -0.74 17.87
C ILE A 28 4.03 -0.27 16.42
N THR A 29 4.23 1.02 16.15
CA THR A 29 4.10 1.59 14.79
C THR A 29 5.25 1.15 13.86
N ILE A 30 6.44 0.91 14.38
CA ILE A 30 7.63 0.53 13.58
C ILE A 30 7.54 -0.91 13.05
N ASN A 31 6.83 -1.81 13.74
CA ASN A 31 6.80 -3.24 13.39
C ASN A 31 5.65 -3.66 12.47
N SER A 32 4.95 -2.71 11.86
CA SER A 32 3.98 -2.99 10.79
C SER A 32 4.31 -2.21 9.53
N ASN A 33 5.56 -2.30 9.05
CA ASN A 33 5.90 -1.99 7.65
C ASN A 33 5.22 -3.02 6.75
N LYS A 34 3.90 -2.92 6.64
CA LYS A 34 3.13 -3.56 5.59
C LYS A 34 3.45 -2.80 4.32
N TYR A 35 4.45 -3.28 3.59
CA TYR A 35 4.65 -2.88 2.20
C TYR A 35 3.35 -3.19 1.45
N ARG A 36 2.68 -2.16 0.98
CA ARG A 36 1.48 -2.35 0.17
C ARG A 36 1.92 -2.58 -1.26
N PHE A 37 1.17 -3.40 -1.99
CA PHE A 37 1.42 -3.57 -3.42
C PHE A 37 1.32 -2.22 -4.16
N GLU A 38 0.43 -1.36 -3.67
CA GLU A 38 0.22 -0.01 -4.17
C GLU A 38 1.39 0.95 -3.92
N ASP A 39 2.39 0.55 -3.14
CA ASP A 39 3.61 1.33 -2.90
C ASP A 39 4.73 0.99 -3.89
N LEU A 40 4.57 -0.04 -4.74
CA LEU A 40 5.54 -0.39 -5.78
C LEU A 40 5.74 0.78 -6.75
N ALA A 41 6.95 0.94 -7.29
CA ALA A 41 7.25 1.95 -8.29
C ALA A 41 6.54 1.65 -9.64
N ASN A 42 6.30 2.68 -10.46
CA ASN A 42 5.57 2.51 -11.73
C ASN A 42 6.33 1.55 -12.68
N GLU A 43 7.65 1.60 -12.67
CA GLU A 43 8.55 0.78 -13.48
C GLU A 43 8.32 -0.71 -13.20
N ILE A 44 8.25 -1.09 -11.92
CA ILE A 44 7.97 -2.47 -11.49
C ILE A 44 6.55 -2.89 -11.89
N LEU A 45 5.57 -2.00 -11.78
CA LEU A 45 4.20 -2.30 -12.19
C LEU A 45 4.10 -2.52 -13.71
N TYR A 46 4.82 -1.75 -14.51
CA TYR A 46 4.89 -1.98 -15.97
C TYR A 46 5.57 -3.30 -16.32
N GLU A 47 6.65 -3.67 -15.60
CA GLU A 47 7.27 -4.99 -15.76
C GLU A 47 6.28 -6.12 -15.45
N ILE A 48 5.49 -6.00 -14.39
CA ILE A 48 4.43 -6.99 -14.07
C ILE A 48 3.38 -7.03 -15.18
N PHE A 49 2.94 -5.87 -15.68
CA PHE A 49 1.94 -5.80 -16.74
C PHE A 49 2.43 -6.42 -18.06
N ASP A 50 3.73 -6.42 -18.32
CA ASP A 50 4.30 -7.07 -19.50
C ASP A 50 4.13 -8.60 -19.51
N TYR A 51 3.85 -9.22 -18.36
CA TYR A 51 3.54 -10.65 -18.25
C TYR A 51 2.04 -10.97 -18.30
N LEU A 52 1.18 -9.96 -18.27
CA LEU A 52 -0.28 -10.12 -18.22
C LEU A 52 -0.92 -9.69 -19.54
N ASP A 53 -2.07 -10.26 -19.86
CA ASP A 53 -2.87 -9.73 -20.95
C ASP A 53 -3.65 -8.48 -20.52
N VAL A 54 -4.11 -7.72 -21.53
CA VAL A 54 -4.85 -6.47 -21.30
C VAL A 54 -6.13 -6.70 -20.49
N TYR A 55 -6.77 -7.87 -20.65
CA TYR A 55 -8.01 -8.18 -19.93
C TYR A 55 -7.73 -8.39 -18.44
N ASP A 56 -6.68 -9.14 -18.10
CA ASP A 56 -6.24 -9.38 -16.72
C ASP A 56 -5.80 -8.09 -16.04
N ILE A 57 -5.08 -7.22 -16.76
CA ILE A 57 -4.68 -5.91 -16.24
C ILE A 57 -5.90 -5.05 -15.95
N TYR A 58 -6.82 -4.95 -16.91
CA TYR A 58 -8.02 -4.14 -16.75
C TYR A 58 -8.90 -4.68 -15.61
N LYS A 59 -9.15 -5.99 -15.57
CA LYS A 59 -10.00 -6.60 -14.55
C LYS A 59 -9.39 -6.56 -13.16
N GLY A 60 -8.09 -6.81 -13.05
CA GLY A 60 -7.39 -6.94 -11.76
C GLY A 60 -6.99 -5.60 -11.14
N PHE A 61 -6.60 -4.61 -11.96
CA PHE A 61 -5.90 -3.43 -11.46
C PHE A 61 -6.67 -2.12 -11.68
N TYR A 62 -7.56 -2.04 -12.66
CA TYR A 62 -8.25 -0.79 -12.99
C TYR A 62 -9.02 -0.20 -11.80
N ASN A 63 -9.68 -1.02 -10.98
CA ASN A 63 -10.51 -0.50 -9.88
C ASN A 63 -9.76 -0.35 -8.54
N LEU A 64 -8.43 -0.51 -8.49
CA LEU A 64 -7.68 -0.44 -7.23
C LEU A 64 -7.61 1.00 -6.69
N ASN A 65 -7.19 1.96 -7.52
CA ASN A 65 -7.21 3.39 -7.24
C ASN A 65 -6.88 4.18 -8.51
N ASN A 66 -6.97 5.51 -8.43
CA ASN A 66 -6.73 6.41 -9.58
C ASN A 66 -5.33 6.25 -10.19
N ARG A 67 -4.31 5.91 -9.39
CA ARG A 67 -2.96 5.65 -9.92
C ARG A 67 -2.98 4.41 -10.81
N PHE A 68 -3.59 3.31 -10.37
CA PHE A 68 -3.69 2.11 -11.20
C PHE A 68 -4.63 2.27 -12.40
N GLN A 69 -5.68 3.08 -12.33
CA GLN A 69 -6.48 3.47 -13.50
C GLN A 69 -5.60 4.13 -14.56
N ASN A 70 -4.82 5.13 -14.14
CA ASN A 70 -3.92 5.85 -15.03
C ASN A 70 -2.83 4.92 -15.60
N LEU A 71 -2.27 4.01 -14.78
CA LEU A 71 -1.29 3.05 -15.26
C LEU A 71 -1.89 2.08 -16.26
N ALA A 72 -3.09 1.55 -15.98
CA ALA A 72 -3.79 0.67 -16.89
C ALA A 72 -4.01 1.38 -18.22
N ILE A 73 -4.65 2.56 -18.23
CA ILE A 73 -5.01 3.37 -19.42
C ILE A 73 -3.79 3.83 -20.24
N ASN A 74 -2.74 4.32 -19.57
CA ASN A 74 -1.59 4.92 -20.24
C ASN A 74 -0.47 3.92 -20.52
N SER A 75 -0.59 2.66 -20.07
CA SER A 75 0.40 1.66 -20.41
C SER A 75 0.34 1.38 -21.91
N ASN A 76 1.51 1.25 -22.54
CA ASN A 76 1.61 0.73 -23.90
C ASN A 76 1.11 -0.73 -24.02
N VAL A 77 0.60 -1.34 -22.94
CA VAL A 77 0.08 -2.71 -22.94
C VAL A 77 -1.12 -2.85 -23.89
N PHE A 78 -1.92 -1.80 -24.09
CA PHE A 78 -2.98 -1.83 -25.13
C PHE A 78 -2.45 -1.95 -26.55
N THR A 79 -1.18 -1.65 -26.80
CA THR A 79 -0.57 -1.87 -28.12
C THR A 79 -0.17 -3.34 -28.33
N LYS A 80 -0.08 -4.13 -27.25
CA LYS A 80 0.21 -5.57 -27.28
C LYS A 80 -1.05 -6.45 -27.29
N ILE A 81 -2.22 -5.89 -27.63
CA ILE A 81 -3.45 -6.68 -27.81
C ILE A 81 -3.22 -7.66 -28.95
N ASN A 82 -2.94 -8.92 -28.60
CA ASN A 82 -2.88 -9.99 -29.57
C ASN A 82 -4.31 -10.42 -29.88
N ILE A 83 -4.93 -9.78 -30.88
CA ILE A 83 -6.29 -10.12 -31.33
C ILE A 83 -6.49 -11.59 -31.71
N SER A 84 -5.41 -12.39 -31.86
CA SER A 84 -5.50 -13.84 -32.05
C SER A 84 -5.98 -14.61 -30.81
N THR A 85 -5.84 -14.04 -29.60
CA THR A 85 -6.31 -14.65 -28.35
C THR A 85 -7.73 -14.22 -27.97
N ILE A 86 -8.27 -13.18 -28.61
CA ILE A 86 -9.71 -12.86 -28.53
C ILE A 86 -10.44 -13.99 -29.25
N SER A 87 -10.87 -14.98 -28.46
CA SER A 87 -11.59 -16.12 -28.98
C SER A 87 -12.81 -15.62 -29.75
N LYS A 88 -13.05 -16.21 -30.91
CA LYS A 88 -14.27 -15.98 -31.69
C LYS A 88 -15.44 -16.31 -30.77
N SER A 89 -16.05 -15.28 -30.18
CA SER A 89 -17.36 -15.41 -29.54
C SER A 89 -18.27 -16.05 -30.57
N ASN A 90 -18.70 -17.27 -30.27
CA ASN A 90 -19.50 -18.08 -31.18
C ASN A 90 -20.72 -17.27 -31.62
N LYS A 91 -20.84 -17.04 -32.93
CA LYS A 91 -22.11 -16.69 -33.55
C LYS A 91 -23.11 -17.81 -33.18
N MET A 92 -23.99 -17.53 -32.23
CA MET A 92 -25.21 -18.33 -32.11
C MET A 92 -26.09 -17.98 -33.30
N LYS A 93 -26.45 -19.03 -34.03
CA LYS A 93 -27.40 -19.04 -35.14
C LYS A 93 -28.79 -18.62 -34.69
#